data_AF-A0A9D6NPF3-F1
#
_entry.id   AF-A0A9D6NPF3-F1
#
_cell.length_a   1.000
_cell.length_b   1.000
_cell.length_c   1.000
_cell.angle_alpha   90.00
_cell.angle_beta   90.00
_cell.angle_gamma   90.00
#
_symmetry.space_group_name_H-M   'P 1'
#
loop_
_entity.id
_entity.type
_entity.pdbx_description
1 polymer ?
#
loop_
_entity_poly.entity_id
_entity_poly.type
_entity_poly.pdbx_seq_one_letter_code
_entity_poly.pdbx_strand_id
1 'polypeptide(L)'
;MTNRDTEARPSAEALLAKLEQAQYARLRIYIGAAPGVGKTYQMLEDGHLLRKQGYDVVIGFIETYGRADTEAKIGDLEIIPREKIEYRGIVLEEMNVEAILARKPEICLVDELAHTNVPGSKNRKRHEDVLDLLDAGIHVMTAINIQHLETLNDAVARSSGIRVRETVPDSFLKRADEVVNVDVTIEELRTRLKQGKIYKPEKIEQALTNFFRKGNLSTLRELALRAVAEEVGAKAAQYRAREGLEPASIPEKVMVCMSSNQTAKKLLRAGARIAGRLGAVWYAVYVETPQEQPSRMKPEYARQLAENIAMAEELGATVIKLKAKRAADGLIEFAQREGITHVIFGQSARSRWDILLHGSVINRFLDEVKDAAVQVIPARDTTEEQI
;
A
#
# COMPACT_ATOMS: atom_id res chain seq x y z
N MET A 1 -35.78 19.77 -28.45
CA MET A 1 -36.43 19.07 -27.33
C MET A 1 -35.34 18.68 -26.34
N THR A 2 -35.41 19.22 -25.14
CA THR A 2 -34.41 19.18 -24.07
C THR A 2 -34.36 17.78 -23.44
N ASN A 3 -33.18 17.16 -23.45
CA ASN A 3 -32.92 15.93 -22.70
C ASN A 3 -32.65 16.37 -21.24
N ARG A 4 -33.66 16.22 -20.36
CA ARG A 4 -33.52 16.49 -18.93
C ARG A 4 -32.77 15.34 -18.28
N ASP A 5 -31.82 15.73 -17.45
CA ASP A 5 -30.98 14.92 -16.60
C ASP A 5 -31.75 13.81 -15.87
N THR A 6 -31.39 12.55 -16.15
CA THR A 6 -31.58 11.47 -15.18
C THR A 6 -30.41 11.53 -14.20
N GLU A 7 -30.46 12.48 -13.26
CA GLU A 7 -29.72 12.37 -12.01
C GLU A 7 -30.23 11.10 -11.32
N ALA A 8 -29.41 10.05 -11.33
CA ALA A 8 -29.70 8.81 -10.65
C ALA A 8 -29.90 9.12 -9.17
N ARG A 9 -31.15 8.97 -8.68
CA ARG A 9 -31.45 9.13 -7.27
C ARG A 9 -30.59 8.13 -6.48
N PRO A 10 -29.83 8.56 -5.47
CA PRO A 10 -29.04 7.66 -4.65
C PRO A 10 -29.95 6.60 -4.05
N SER A 11 -29.49 5.33 -4.04
CA SER A 11 -30.26 4.22 -3.48
C SER A 11 -30.53 4.45 -1.98
N ALA A 12 -31.60 3.86 -1.46
CA ALA A 12 -31.94 3.96 -0.03
C ALA A 12 -30.79 3.46 0.87
N GLU A 13 -30.01 2.49 0.40
CA GLU A 13 -28.80 1.98 1.05
C GLU A 13 -27.65 2.99 1.01
N ALA A 14 -27.47 3.72 -0.10
CA ALA A 14 -26.46 4.79 -0.19
C ALA A 14 -26.84 6.01 0.69
N LEU A 15 -28.13 6.30 0.84
CA LEU A 15 -28.64 7.30 1.77
C LEU A 15 -28.49 6.86 3.23
N LEU A 16 -28.78 5.59 3.56
CA LEU A 16 -28.50 5.03 4.88
C LEU A 16 -26.99 5.08 5.19
N ALA A 17 -26.14 4.67 4.25
CA ALA A 17 -24.69 4.71 4.42
C ALA A 17 -24.14 6.14 4.60
N LYS A 18 -24.75 7.14 3.95
CA LYS A 18 -24.41 8.57 4.15
C LYS A 18 -24.90 9.11 5.50
N LEU A 19 -26.07 8.67 5.97
CA LEU A 19 -26.59 9.01 7.30
C LEU A 19 -25.77 8.35 8.42
N GLU A 20 -25.35 7.10 8.22
CA GLU A 20 -24.44 6.36 9.10
C GLU A 20 -23.05 7.01 9.14
N GLN A 21 -22.48 7.42 7.99
CA GLN A 21 -21.19 8.14 7.93
C GLN A 21 -21.20 9.50 8.63
N ALA A 22 -22.36 10.12 8.81
CA ALA A 22 -22.51 11.36 9.57
C ALA A 22 -22.63 11.12 11.09
N GLN A 23 -22.85 9.87 11.53
CA GLN A 23 -23.04 9.49 12.92
C GLN A 23 -21.81 8.89 13.60
N TYR A 24 -20.79 8.43 12.85
CA TYR A 24 -19.59 7.84 13.44
C TYR A 24 -18.45 8.85 13.60
N ALA A 25 -17.78 8.79 14.75
CA ALA A 25 -16.55 9.51 14.96
C ALA A 25 -15.49 9.08 13.94
N ARG A 26 -14.71 10.05 13.48
CA ARG A 26 -13.70 9.85 12.43
C ARG A 26 -12.32 9.69 13.03
N LEU A 27 -11.54 8.78 12.46
CA LEU A 27 -10.15 8.53 12.82
C LEU A 27 -9.22 8.95 11.68
N ARG A 28 -8.31 9.90 11.97
CA ARG A 28 -7.22 10.29 11.07
C ARG A 28 -5.89 9.79 11.62
N ILE A 29 -5.14 9.05 10.81
CA ILE A 29 -3.83 8.50 11.21
C ILE A 29 -2.71 9.14 10.38
N TYR A 30 -1.75 9.75 11.07
CA TYR A 30 -0.47 10.19 10.50
C TYR A 30 0.54 9.06 10.61
N ILE A 31 0.91 8.49 9.46
CA ILE A 31 1.89 7.42 9.39
C ILE A 31 3.23 7.94 8.90
N GLY A 32 4.31 7.39 9.45
CA GLY A 32 5.66 7.76 9.04
C GLY A 32 6.64 6.60 9.15
N ALA A 33 7.70 6.66 8.35
CA ALA A 33 8.71 5.62 8.31
C ALA A 33 9.49 5.48 9.64
N ALA A 34 9.67 6.59 10.36
CA ALA A 34 10.57 6.65 11.51
C ALA A 34 10.23 7.80 12.49
N PRO A 35 10.77 7.77 13.72
CA PRO A 35 10.76 8.93 14.60
C PRO A 35 11.46 10.13 13.96
N GLY A 36 10.90 11.33 14.11
CA GLY A 36 11.50 12.57 13.60
C GLY A 36 11.12 12.98 12.17
N VAL A 37 10.31 12.20 11.46
CA VAL A 37 9.78 12.60 10.14
C VAL A 37 8.82 13.79 10.20
N GLY A 38 8.23 14.07 11.38
CA GLY A 38 7.35 15.23 11.58
C GLY A 38 5.87 14.92 11.83
N LYS A 39 5.50 13.67 12.12
CA LYS A 39 4.08 13.27 12.34
C LYS A 39 3.34 14.16 13.34
N THR A 40 3.87 14.31 14.57
CA THR A 40 3.31 15.16 15.62
C THR A 40 3.16 16.61 15.16
N TYR A 41 4.16 17.11 14.43
CA TYR A 41 4.19 18.49 13.95
C TYR A 41 3.07 18.72 12.91
N GLN A 42 2.93 17.82 11.93
CA GLN A 42 1.85 17.89 10.95
C GLN A 42 0.47 17.75 11.62
N MET A 43 0.34 16.81 12.57
CA MET A 43 -0.90 16.61 13.33
C MET A 43 -1.32 17.87 14.10
N LEU A 44 -0.37 18.58 14.71
CA LEU A 44 -0.60 19.86 15.37
C LEU A 44 -0.99 20.96 14.37
N GLU A 45 -0.33 21.06 13.22
CA GLU A 45 -0.70 22.05 12.19
C GLU A 45 -2.12 21.85 11.66
N ASP A 46 -2.51 20.60 11.44
CA ASP A 46 -3.87 20.27 11.01
C ASP A 46 -4.89 20.54 12.13
N GLY A 47 -4.52 20.29 13.40
CA GLY A 47 -5.33 20.64 14.57
C GLY A 47 -5.59 22.15 14.68
N HIS A 48 -4.56 22.98 14.45
CA HIS A 48 -4.69 24.43 14.36
C HIS A 48 -5.59 24.88 13.21
N LEU A 49 -5.48 24.23 12.05
CA LEU A 49 -6.33 24.55 10.91
C LEU A 49 -7.81 24.26 11.22
N LEU A 50 -8.10 23.11 11.83
CA LEU A 50 -9.45 22.73 12.24
C LEU A 50 -10.01 23.70 13.29
N ARG A 51 -9.20 24.09 14.29
CA ARG A 51 -9.62 25.09 15.26
C ARG A 51 -9.96 26.43 14.61
N LYS A 52 -9.16 26.88 13.63
CA LYS A 52 -9.45 28.11 12.86
C LYS A 52 -10.73 28.01 12.03
N GLN A 53 -11.16 26.81 11.67
CA GLN A 53 -12.43 26.54 11.01
C GLN A 53 -13.62 26.48 11.98
N GLY A 54 -13.37 26.61 13.29
CA GLY A 54 -14.41 26.67 14.33
C GLY A 54 -14.66 25.37 15.08
N TYR A 55 -13.90 24.29 14.79
CA TYR A 55 -14.02 23.03 15.52
C TYR A 55 -13.43 23.11 16.94
N ASP A 56 -14.07 22.43 17.88
CA ASP A 56 -13.55 22.23 19.25
C ASP A 56 -12.44 21.17 19.27
N VAL A 57 -11.18 21.63 19.30
CA VAL A 57 -9.99 20.79 19.23
C VAL A 57 -9.22 20.84 20.55
N VAL A 58 -8.94 19.66 21.12
CA VAL A 58 -8.12 19.50 22.33
C VAL A 58 -6.94 18.55 22.09
N ILE A 59 -5.88 18.75 22.86
CA ILE A 59 -4.76 17.81 22.98
C ILE A 59 -5.06 16.88 24.15
N GLY A 60 -5.33 15.61 23.87
CA GLY A 60 -5.44 14.57 24.88
C GLY A 60 -4.08 14.06 25.33
N PHE A 61 -3.18 13.83 24.37
CA PHE A 61 -1.80 13.44 24.65
C PHE A 61 -0.87 13.80 23.50
N ILE A 62 0.22 14.51 23.79
CA ILE A 62 1.35 14.74 22.86
C ILE A 62 2.64 14.55 23.64
N GLU A 63 3.60 13.85 23.04
CA GLU A 63 4.95 13.73 23.59
C GLU A 63 5.95 14.57 22.79
N THR A 64 6.38 15.67 23.41
CA THR A 64 7.31 16.61 22.76
C THR A 64 8.74 16.10 22.80
N TYR A 65 9.10 15.18 23.71
CA TYR A 65 10.47 14.73 23.93
C TYR A 65 11.47 15.88 24.17
N GLY A 66 11.01 17.03 24.67
CA GLY A 66 11.82 18.24 24.86
C GLY A 66 12.18 18.98 23.57
N ARG A 67 11.42 18.76 22.48
CA ARG A 67 11.61 19.44 21.19
C ARG A 67 10.95 20.80 21.24
N ALA A 68 11.75 21.87 21.40
CA ALA A 68 11.27 23.25 21.46
C ALA A 68 10.35 23.64 20.28
N ASP A 69 10.66 23.19 19.06
CA ASP A 69 9.83 23.45 17.88
C ASP A 69 8.44 22.80 17.99
N THR A 70 8.34 21.63 18.60
CA THR A 70 7.07 20.92 18.81
C THR A 70 6.28 21.53 19.97
N GLU A 71 6.96 21.94 21.03
CA GLU A 71 6.36 22.67 22.15
C GLU A 71 5.78 24.01 21.69
N ALA A 72 6.52 24.75 20.86
CA ALA A 72 6.03 25.99 20.26
C ALA A 72 4.80 25.77 19.37
N LYS A 73 4.67 24.58 18.76
CA LYS A 73 3.55 24.22 17.87
C LYS A 73 2.28 23.81 18.61
N ILE A 74 2.37 23.45 19.88
CA ILE A 74 1.18 23.32 20.74
C ILE A 74 0.40 24.65 20.72
N GLY A 75 1.13 25.77 20.87
CA GLY A 75 0.57 27.10 20.75
C GLY A 75 -0.53 27.33 21.78
N ASP A 76 -1.71 27.70 21.30
CA ASP A 76 -2.89 28.02 22.10
C ASP A 76 -3.90 26.87 22.21
N LEU A 77 -3.63 25.69 21.62
CA LEU A 77 -4.53 24.53 21.68
C LEU A 77 -4.78 24.14 23.14
N GLU A 78 -6.05 23.86 23.49
CA GLU A 78 -6.41 23.40 24.83
C GLU A 78 -5.75 22.03 25.08
N ILE A 79 -5.14 21.84 26.25
CA ILE A 79 -4.48 20.59 26.64
C ILE A 79 -5.22 20.04 27.85
N ILE A 80 -5.66 18.78 27.74
CA ILE A 80 -6.20 18.05 28.89
C ILE A 80 -5.03 17.63 29.79
N PRO A 81 -5.05 17.97 31.09
CA PRO A 81 -3.98 17.57 32.00
C PRO A 81 -3.82 16.05 32.06
N ARG A 82 -2.57 15.59 31.96
CA ARG A 82 -2.21 14.17 32.06
C ARG A 82 -2.59 13.60 33.43
N GLU A 83 -3.02 12.33 33.43
CA GLU A 83 -3.26 11.59 34.65
C GLU A 83 -1.94 11.15 35.27
N LYS A 84 -1.82 11.22 36.61
CA LYS A 84 -0.64 10.77 37.35
C LYS A 84 -0.92 9.45 38.02
N ILE A 85 -0.17 8.42 37.63
CA ILE A 85 -0.33 7.04 38.10
C ILE A 85 0.93 6.62 38.85
N GLU A 86 0.77 6.22 40.12
CA GLU A 86 1.88 5.68 40.91
C GLU A 86 2.08 4.19 40.61
N TYR A 87 3.25 3.83 40.10
CA TYR A 87 3.59 2.44 39.79
C TYR A 87 5.01 2.11 40.27
N ARG A 88 5.15 1.11 41.13
CA ARG A 88 6.43 0.67 41.72
C ARG A 88 7.23 1.82 42.37
N GLY A 89 6.55 2.76 43.02
CA GLY A 89 7.18 3.88 43.74
C GLY A 89 7.69 5.02 42.83
N ILE A 90 7.34 5.02 41.55
CA ILE A 90 7.53 6.16 40.65
C ILE A 90 6.17 6.66 40.15
N VAL A 91 6.04 7.98 40.03
CA VAL A 91 4.86 8.61 39.42
C VAL A 91 5.09 8.71 37.91
N LEU A 92 4.21 8.09 37.15
CA LEU A 92 4.18 8.13 35.70
C LEU A 92 3.00 8.97 35.23
N GLU A 93 3.13 9.59 34.06
CA GLU A 93 2.06 10.38 33.46
C GLU A 93 1.45 9.64 32.26
N GLU A 94 0.14 9.66 32.14
CA GLU A 94 -0.61 8.99 31.07
C GLU A 94 -1.74 9.90 30.54
N MET A 95 -2.29 9.56 29.37
CA MET A 95 -3.47 10.24 28.83
C MET A 95 -4.67 10.10 29.77
N ASN A 96 -5.31 11.21 30.13
CA ASN A 96 -6.49 11.21 30.99
C ASN A 96 -7.77 11.01 30.15
N VAL A 97 -8.09 9.76 29.84
CA VAL A 97 -9.24 9.39 29.00
C VAL A 97 -10.55 9.90 29.60
N GLU A 98 -10.76 9.72 30.90
CA GLU A 98 -11.97 10.11 31.60
C GLU A 98 -12.19 11.64 31.56
N ALA A 99 -11.13 12.44 31.70
CA ALA A 99 -11.22 13.89 31.57
C ALA A 99 -11.57 14.33 30.13
N ILE A 100 -11.03 13.65 29.11
CA ILE A 100 -11.37 13.91 27.70
C ILE A 100 -12.85 13.58 27.46
N LEU A 101 -13.32 12.42 27.92
CA LEU A 101 -14.70 11.97 27.80
C LEU A 101 -15.68 12.89 28.54
N ALA A 102 -15.28 13.43 29.69
CA ALA A 102 -16.09 14.42 30.43
C ALA A 102 -16.14 15.77 29.70
N ARG A 103 -15.03 16.20 29.09
CA ARG A 103 -14.93 17.46 28.33
C ARG A 103 -15.68 17.42 26.99
N LYS A 104 -15.84 16.24 26.39
CA LYS A 104 -16.55 16.00 25.12
C LYS A 104 -16.16 16.97 23.98
N PRO A 105 -14.86 17.06 23.63
CA PRO A 105 -14.43 17.84 22.48
C PRO A 105 -14.98 17.23 21.17
N GLU A 106 -15.04 18.02 20.11
CA GLU A 106 -15.30 17.46 18.77
C GLU A 106 -14.09 16.64 18.30
N ILE A 107 -12.87 17.14 18.52
CA ILE A 107 -11.63 16.53 18.02
C ILE A 107 -10.58 16.41 19.12
N CYS A 108 -9.99 15.23 19.27
CA CYS A 108 -8.89 14.96 20.20
C CYS A 108 -7.60 14.54 19.46
N LEU A 109 -6.50 15.23 19.74
CA LEU A 109 -5.15 14.91 19.25
C LEU A 109 -4.49 13.93 20.23
N VAL A 110 -4.05 12.76 19.73
CA VAL A 110 -3.46 11.68 20.54
C VAL A 110 -2.21 11.11 19.86
N ASP A 111 -1.02 11.42 20.36
CA ASP A 111 0.25 10.89 19.83
C ASP A 111 0.60 9.50 20.40
N GLU A 112 1.52 8.83 19.73
CA GLU A 112 2.08 7.52 20.07
C GLU A 112 1.01 6.41 20.19
N LEU A 113 0.25 6.18 19.12
CA LEU A 113 -0.81 5.16 19.08
C LEU A 113 -0.35 3.76 19.55
N ALA A 114 0.93 3.43 19.34
CA ALA A 114 1.52 2.15 19.70
C ALA A 114 1.86 2.00 21.19
N HIS A 115 1.79 3.08 21.97
CA HIS A 115 2.19 3.09 23.38
C HIS A 115 1.49 2.01 24.21
N THR A 116 2.22 1.47 25.17
CA THR A 116 1.70 0.55 26.19
C THR A 116 1.45 1.34 27.46
N ASN A 117 0.18 1.43 27.85
CA ASN A 117 -0.22 2.26 28.98
C ASN A 117 0.41 1.76 30.28
N VAL A 118 0.56 2.67 31.23
CA VAL A 118 1.08 2.36 32.58
C VAL A 118 0.24 1.26 33.23
N PRO A 119 0.84 0.21 33.84
CA PRO A 119 0.08 -0.81 34.53
C PRO A 119 -0.80 -0.21 35.64
N GLY A 120 -2.08 -0.57 35.63
CA GLY A 120 -3.11 0.05 36.48
C GLY A 120 -4.07 0.97 35.70
N SER A 121 -3.71 1.35 34.47
CA SER A 121 -4.64 2.03 33.53
C SER A 121 -5.81 1.11 33.16
N LYS A 122 -6.96 1.71 32.81
CA LYS A 122 -8.17 0.99 32.36
C LYS A 122 -7.88 0.08 31.18
N ASN A 123 -7.23 0.62 30.15
CA ASN A 123 -6.82 -0.10 28.96
C ASN A 123 -5.31 -0.35 28.97
N ARG A 124 -4.88 -1.42 28.29
CA ARG A 124 -3.47 -1.81 28.24
C ARG A 124 -2.71 -1.06 27.15
N LYS A 125 -3.39 -0.64 26.08
CA LYS A 125 -2.77 0.00 24.92
C LYS A 125 -3.45 1.33 24.60
N ARG A 126 -2.68 2.33 24.19
CA ARG A 126 -3.25 3.64 23.82
C ARG A 126 -4.23 3.58 22.65
N HIS A 127 -4.05 2.63 21.73
CA HIS A 127 -5.02 2.42 20.67
C HIS A 127 -6.39 1.96 21.21
N GLU A 128 -6.47 1.25 22.34
CA GLU A 128 -7.74 0.92 22.99
C GLU A 128 -8.39 2.19 23.57
N ASP A 129 -7.62 3.11 24.15
CA ASP A 129 -8.15 4.41 24.59
C ASP A 129 -8.69 5.24 23.41
N VAL A 130 -8.00 5.21 22.27
CA VAL A 130 -8.49 5.86 21.05
C VAL A 130 -9.83 5.27 20.61
N LEU A 131 -10.04 3.96 20.77
CA LEU A 131 -11.34 3.34 20.51
C LEU A 131 -12.42 3.87 21.46
N ASP A 132 -12.12 3.97 22.77
CA ASP A 132 -13.06 4.53 23.75
C ASP A 132 -13.49 5.96 23.39
N LEU A 133 -12.56 6.80 22.90
CA LEU A 133 -12.86 8.16 22.45
C LEU A 133 -13.76 8.17 21.19
N LEU A 134 -13.43 7.33 20.20
CA LEU A 134 -14.22 7.23 18.97
C LEU A 134 -15.64 6.72 19.25
N ASP A 135 -15.78 5.72 20.13
CA ASP A 135 -17.07 5.13 20.49
C ASP A 135 -17.94 6.11 21.30
N ALA A 136 -17.32 7.11 21.96
CA ALA A 136 -18.00 8.23 22.60
C ALA A 136 -18.39 9.37 21.63
N GLY A 137 -18.09 9.24 20.33
CA GLY A 137 -18.41 10.25 19.31
C GLY A 137 -17.35 11.32 19.10
N ILE A 138 -16.14 11.18 19.68
CA ILE A 138 -15.05 12.15 19.57
C ILE A 138 -14.16 11.78 18.38
N HIS A 139 -13.96 12.70 17.43
CA HIS A 139 -13.03 12.48 16.32
C HIS A 139 -11.60 12.42 16.87
N VAL A 140 -10.78 11.48 16.37
CA VAL A 140 -9.40 11.32 16.84
C VAL A 140 -8.41 11.50 15.70
N MET A 141 -7.39 12.31 15.96
CA MET A 141 -6.21 12.44 15.12
C MET A 141 -5.02 11.85 15.87
N THR A 142 -4.34 10.87 15.27
CA THR A 142 -3.26 10.13 15.93
C THR A 142 -2.07 9.87 15.02
N ALA A 143 -0.91 9.55 15.60
CA ALA A 143 0.31 9.30 14.87
C ALA A 143 0.95 7.95 15.22
N ILE A 144 1.51 7.28 14.21
CA ILE A 144 2.16 5.98 14.35
C ILE A 144 3.38 5.87 13.41
N ASN A 145 4.44 5.18 13.85
CA ASN A 145 5.50 4.74 12.95
C ASN A 145 5.14 3.38 12.33
N ILE A 146 5.48 3.18 11.06
CA ILE A 146 5.18 1.95 10.32
C ILE A 146 5.68 0.67 11.02
N GLN A 147 6.78 0.78 11.76
CA GLN A 147 7.38 -0.33 12.50
C GLN A 147 6.48 -0.95 13.58
N HIS A 148 5.46 -0.21 14.03
CA HIS A 148 4.56 -0.66 15.08
C HIS A 148 3.37 -1.47 14.54
N LEU A 149 3.20 -1.59 13.23
CA LEU A 149 2.18 -2.48 12.68
C LEU A 149 2.56 -3.93 12.93
N GLU A 150 1.60 -4.72 13.40
CA GLU A 150 1.82 -6.11 13.80
C GLU A 150 2.38 -6.96 12.67
N THR A 151 1.78 -6.87 11.47
CA THR A 151 2.21 -7.66 10.30
C THR A 151 3.62 -7.33 9.82
N LEU A 152 4.11 -6.12 10.11
CA LEU A 152 5.40 -5.62 9.62
C LEU A 152 6.56 -5.91 10.59
N ASN A 153 6.28 -6.38 11.81
CA ASN A 153 7.30 -6.66 12.81
C ASN A 153 8.40 -7.59 12.29
N ASP A 154 8.02 -8.69 11.63
CA ASP A 154 8.98 -9.68 11.14
C ASP A 154 9.82 -9.13 9.98
N ALA A 155 9.21 -8.34 9.09
CA ALA A 155 9.92 -7.69 7.99
C ALA A 155 10.91 -6.64 8.51
N VAL A 156 10.49 -5.84 9.49
CA VAL A 156 11.33 -4.84 10.15
C VAL A 156 12.45 -5.51 10.95
N ALA A 157 12.18 -6.57 11.69
CA ALA A 157 13.19 -7.29 12.46
C ALA A 157 14.26 -7.91 11.56
N ARG A 158 13.87 -8.53 10.42
CA ARG A 158 14.82 -9.07 9.44
C ARG A 158 15.69 -8.00 8.80
N SER A 159 15.10 -6.87 8.42
CA SER A 159 15.84 -5.80 7.71
C SER A 159 16.68 -4.93 8.63
N SER A 160 16.20 -4.64 9.85
CA SER A 160 16.81 -3.64 10.73
C SER A 160 17.55 -4.25 11.93
N GLY A 161 17.29 -5.53 12.24
CA GLY A 161 17.78 -6.20 13.44
C GLY A 161 17.07 -5.77 14.74
N ILE A 162 16.07 -4.89 14.64
CA ILE A 162 15.39 -4.29 15.80
C ILE A 162 14.05 -5.00 16.02
N ARG A 163 13.86 -5.54 17.23
CA ARG A 163 12.57 -6.09 17.65
C ARG A 163 11.72 -4.98 18.24
N VAL A 164 10.59 -4.71 17.61
CA VAL A 164 9.57 -3.80 18.11
C VAL A 164 8.70 -4.55 19.11
N ARG A 165 8.57 -4.02 20.32
CA ARG A 165 7.75 -4.64 21.39
C ARG A 165 6.35 -4.06 21.44
N GLU A 166 6.21 -2.82 21.03
CA GLU A 166 4.96 -2.07 21.07
C GLU A 166 4.31 -2.12 19.71
N THR A 167 3.14 -2.76 19.65
CA THR A 167 2.46 -3.04 18.39
C THR A 167 1.03 -2.51 18.38
N VAL A 168 0.52 -2.30 17.17
CA VAL A 168 -0.84 -1.91 16.87
C VAL A 168 -1.37 -2.86 15.78
N PRO A 169 -2.57 -3.43 15.95
CA PRO A 169 -3.19 -4.26 14.94
C PRO A 169 -3.42 -3.50 13.63
N ASP A 170 -3.18 -4.15 12.50
CA ASP A 170 -3.39 -3.57 11.17
C ASP A 170 -4.85 -3.14 10.91
N SER A 171 -5.81 -3.70 11.64
CA SER A 171 -7.22 -3.29 11.60
C SER A 171 -7.43 -1.82 11.94
N PHE A 172 -6.51 -1.20 12.69
CA PHE A 172 -6.58 0.22 13.04
C PHE A 172 -6.36 1.13 11.82
N LEU A 173 -5.46 0.76 10.91
CA LEU A 173 -5.28 1.48 9.64
C LEU A 173 -6.51 1.33 8.75
N LYS A 174 -7.07 0.12 8.68
CA LYS A 174 -8.28 -0.17 7.90
C LYS A 174 -9.52 0.54 8.44
N ARG A 175 -9.59 0.78 9.76
CA ARG A 175 -10.67 1.53 10.41
C ARG A 175 -10.54 3.04 10.19
N ALA A 176 -9.32 3.56 9.98
CA ALA A 176 -9.12 4.99 9.80
C ALA A 176 -9.96 5.51 8.63
N ASP A 177 -10.55 6.69 8.74
CA ASP A 177 -11.21 7.37 7.64
C ASP A 177 -10.17 8.00 6.73
N GLU A 178 -9.09 8.53 7.32
CA GLU A 178 -8.02 9.22 6.61
C GLU A 178 -6.65 8.71 7.08
N VAL A 179 -5.77 8.42 6.10
CA VAL A 179 -4.38 8.04 6.37
C VAL A 179 -3.48 9.05 5.66
N VAL A 180 -2.69 9.78 6.44
CA VAL A 180 -1.79 10.83 5.97
C VAL A 180 -0.36 10.31 6.07
N ASN A 181 0.31 10.19 4.92
CA ASN A 181 1.73 9.85 4.90
C ASN A 181 2.60 11.07 5.20
N VAL A 182 3.40 11.00 6.26
CA VAL A 182 4.38 12.03 6.61
C VAL A 182 5.77 11.49 6.29
N ASP A 183 6.35 12.01 5.22
CA ASP A 183 7.61 11.53 4.66
C ASP A 183 8.66 12.64 4.57
N VAL A 184 9.92 12.26 4.76
CA VAL A 184 11.09 13.12 4.59
C VAL A 184 12.22 12.30 3.96
N THR A 185 13.18 12.97 3.34
CA THR A 185 14.34 12.24 2.79
C THR A 185 15.18 11.61 3.91
N ILE A 186 15.84 10.50 3.62
CA ILE A 186 16.73 9.81 4.58
C ILE A 186 17.86 10.73 5.05
N GLU A 187 18.41 11.54 4.14
CA GLU A 187 19.47 12.49 4.47
C GLU A 187 18.97 13.61 5.38
N GLU A 188 17.75 14.13 5.12
CA GLU A 188 17.14 15.12 5.99
C GLU A 188 16.87 14.55 7.38
N LEU A 189 16.33 13.33 7.47
CA LEU A 189 16.06 12.68 8.76
C LEU A 189 17.36 12.48 9.56
N ARG A 190 18.43 12.02 8.90
CA ARG A 190 19.75 11.87 9.53
C ARG A 190 20.33 13.22 9.94
N THR A 191 20.10 14.27 9.15
CA THR A 191 20.54 15.64 9.47
C THR A 191 19.80 16.17 10.69
N ARG A 192 18.48 15.99 10.77
CA ARG A 192 17.67 16.34 11.96
C ARG A 192 18.15 15.59 13.20
N LEU A 193 18.49 14.31 13.07
CA LEU A 193 19.06 13.54 14.17
C LEU A 193 20.41 14.13 14.65
N LYS A 194 21.33 14.43 13.73
CA LYS A 194 22.64 15.04 14.04
C LYS A 194 22.51 16.41 14.69
N GLN A 195 21.46 17.16 14.35
CA GLN A 195 21.14 18.45 14.95
C GLN A 195 20.50 18.33 16.35
N GLY A 196 20.31 17.11 16.88
CA GLY A 196 19.67 16.90 18.18
C GLY A 196 18.16 17.13 18.18
N LYS A 197 17.51 17.22 17.01
CA LYS A 197 16.07 17.48 16.88
C LYS A 197 15.19 16.26 17.11
N ILE A 198 15.79 15.08 17.26
CA ILE A 198 15.09 13.79 17.40
C ILE A 198 15.47 13.09 18.71
N TYR A 199 16.76 13.04 19.03
CA TYR A 199 17.27 12.47 20.28
C TYR A 199 18.27 13.40 20.94
N LYS A 200 18.42 13.24 22.26
CA LYS A 200 19.46 13.90 23.04
C LYS A 200 20.87 13.53 22.52
N PRO A 201 21.86 14.42 22.63
CA PRO A 201 23.19 14.25 22.06
C PRO A 201 23.86 12.90 22.36
N GLU A 202 23.65 12.38 23.57
CA GLU A 202 24.31 11.17 24.06
C GLU A 202 23.85 9.91 23.30
N LYS A 203 22.65 9.93 22.71
CA LYS A 203 22.07 8.80 21.97
C LYS A 203 22.23 8.91 20.45
N ILE A 204 22.75 10.03 19.93
CA ILE A 204 22.82 10.30 18.48
C ILE A 204 23.69 9.27 17.76
N GLU A 205 24.94 9.06 18.21
CA GLU A 205 25.88 8.14 17.55
C GLU A 205 25.38 6.70 17.57
N GLN A 206 24.83 6.25 18.71
CA GLN A 206 24.23 4.93 18.83
C GLN A 206 22.99 4.79 17.91
N ALA A 207 22.18 5.83 17.77
CA ALA A 207 21.03 5.82 16.88
C ALA A 207 21.42 5.77 15.40
N LEU A 208 22.42 6.57 14.98
CA LEU A 208 22.97 6.60 13.62
C LEU A 208 23.59 5.28 13.18
N THR A 209 24.24 4.60 14.12
CA THR A 209 24.89 3.31 13.90
C THR A 209 23.95 2.12 14.06
N ASN A 210 22.69 2.31 14.46
CA ASN A 210 21.70 1.24 14.57
C ASN A 210 20.44 1.57 13.76
N PHE A 211 19.41 2.13 14.40
CA PHE A 211 18.10 2.39 13.80
C PHE A 211 18.18 3.29 12.55
N PHE A 212 18.96 4.37 12.61
CA PHE A 212 19.03 5.41 11.57
C PHE A 212 20.06 5.10 10.47
N ARG A 213 20.48 3.83 10.30
CA ARG A 213 21.27 3.41 9.13
C ARG A 213 20.47 3.63 7.85
N LYS A 214 21.15 4.03 6.76
CA LYS A 214 20.49 4.32 5.48
C LYS A 214 19.65 3.15 4.96
N GLY A 215 20.18 1.93 5.04
CA GLY A 215 19.46 0.71 4.65
C GLY A 215 18.16 0.53 5.43
N ASN A 216 18.22 0.62 6.76
CA ASN A 216 17.05 0.47 7.64
C ASN A 216 15.98 1.53 7.32
N LEU A 217 16.38 2.80 7.19
CA LEU A 217 15.46 3.89 6.88
C LEU A 217 14.86 3.76 5.47
N SER A 218 15.61 3.23 4.51
CA SER A 218 15.11 2.94 3.16
C SER A 218 14.02 1.88 3.19
N THR A 219 14.25 0.77 3.90
CA THR A 219 13.24 -0.28 4.05
C THR A 219 11.99 0.24 4.74
N LEU A 220 12.14 0.96 5.86
CA LEU A 220 11.00 1.51 6.60
C LEU A 220 10.20 2.49 5.75
N ARG A 221 10.87 3.32 4.94
CA ARG A 221 10.21 4.26 4.03
C ARG A 221 9.44 3.53 2.93
N GLU A 222 10.03 2.49 2.34
CA GLU A 222 9.33 1.64 1.36
C GLU A 222 8.08 1.00 1.96
N LEU A 223 8.20 0.41 3.16
CA LEU A 223 7.08 -0.20 3.87
C LEU A 223 5.98 0.81 4.18
N ALA A 224 6.34 2.03 4.61
CA ALA A 224 5.37 3.07 4.91
C ALA A 224 4.59 3.49 3.66
N LEU A 225 5.28 3.73 2.55
CA LEU A 225 4.65 4.10 1.28
C LEU A 225 3.75 2.98 0.74
N ARG A 226 4.19 1.72 0.83
CA ARG A 226 3.40 0.57 0.40
C ARG A 226 2.12 0.42 1.23
N ALA A 227 2.21 0.52 2.56
CA ALA A 227 1.05 0.41 3.44
C ALA A 227 0.01 1.52 3.18
N VAL A 228 0.47 2.76 2.96
CA VAL A 228 -0.43 3.88 2.61
C VAL A 228 -1.09 3.63 1.26
N ALA A 229 -0.33 3.20 0.25
CA ALA A 229 -0.86 2.93 -1.09
C ALA A 229 -1.92 1.82 -1.07
N GLU A 230 -1.70 0.75 -0.30
CA GLU A 230 -2.65 -0.33 -0.12
C GLU A 230 -3.96 0.15 0.50
N GLU A 231 -3.89 0.95 1.58
CA GLU A 231 -5.07 1.46 2.27
C GLU A 231 -5.86 2.46 1.41
N VAL A 232 -5.17 3.39 0.74
CA VAL A 232 -5.81 4.34 -0.18
C VAL A 232 -6.47 3.59 -1.35
N GLY A 233 -5.81 2.56 -1.88
CA GLY A 233 -6.37 1.71 -2.92
C GLY A 233 -7.63 0.97 -2.47
N ALA A 234 -7.61 0.36 -1.28
CA ALA A 234 -8.75 -0.36 -0.72
C ALA A 234 -9.97 0.55 -0.53
N LYS A 235 -9.77 1.76 0.02
CA LYS A 235 -10.85 2.75 0.19
C LYS A 235 -11.41 3.24 -1.13
N ALA A 236 -10.55 3.54 -2.11
CA ALA A 236 -10.98 3.96 -3.42
C ALA A 236 -11.82 2.89 -4.12
N ALA A 237 -11.48 1.61 -3.94
CA ALA A 237 -12.26 0.49 -4.44
C ALA A 237 -13.62 0.36 -3.73
N GLN A 238 -13.65 0.45 -2.39
CA GLN A 238 -14.89 0.39 -1.62
C GLN A 238 -15.84 1.55 -1.95
N TYR A 239 -15.33 2.78 -2.05
CA TYR A 239 -16.11 3.95 -2.41
C TYR A 239 -16.76 3.78 -3.79
N ARG A 240 -15.98 3.32 -4.78
CA ARG A 240 -16.50 3.07 -6.13
C ARG A 240 -17.57 1.99 -6.16
N ALA A 241 -17.36 0.89 -5.44
CA ALA A 241 -18.35 -0.18 -5.33
C ALA A 241 -19.67 0.32 -4.72
N ARG A 242 -19.62 1.19 -3.70
CA ARG A 242 -20.81 1.81 -3.08
C ARG A 242 -21.53 2.79 -4.01
N GLU A 243 -20.80 3.60 -4.74
CA GLU A 243 -21.36 4.59 -5.67
C GLU A 243 -21.74 3.98 -7.03
N GLY A 244 -21.62 2.66 -7.20
CA GLY A 244 -21.89 1.97 -8.47
C GLY A 244 -20.97 2.43 -9.61
N LEU A 245 -19.80 3.00 -9.27
CA LEU A 245 -18.81 3.44 -10.22
C LEU A 245 -18.00 2.23 -10.70
N GLU A 246 -17.60 2.25 -11.96
CA GLU A 246 -16.64 1.28 -12.50
C GLU A 246 -15.41 1.19 -11.57
N PRO A 247 -14.90 -0.03 -11.31
CA PRO A 247 -13.71 -0.23 -10.48
C PRO A 247 -12.59 0.74 -10.86
N ALA A 248 -11.88 1.29 -9.87
CA ALA A 248 -10.67 2.07 -10.14
C ALA A 248 -9.75 1.20 -11.00
N SER A 249 -9.06 1.77 -12.00
CA SER A 249 -8.13 1.06 -12.89
C SER A 249 -7.51 -0.11 -12.15
N ILE A 250 -7.94 -1.31 -12.55
CA ILE A 250 -7.54 -2.59 -11.98
C ILE A 250 -6.02 -2.53 -11.77
N PRO A 251 -5.47 -2.92 -10.60
CA PRO A 251 -4.02 -2.97 -10.44
C PRO A 251 -3.46 -3.72 -11.63
N GLU A 252 -2.60 -3.05 -12.38
CA GLU A 252 -2.20 -3.53 -13.70
C GLU A 252 -1.66 -4.96 -13.53
N LYS A 253 -2.18 -5.90 -14.32
CA LYS A 253 -1.71 -7.28 -14.32
C LYS A 253 -1.16 -7.58 -15.68
N VAL A 254 0.12 -7.93 -15.71
CA VAL A 254 0.84 -8.18 -16.95
C VAL A 254 0.86 -9.68 -17.22
N MET A 255 0.42 -10.09 -18.40
CA MET A 255 0.58 -11.46 -18.89
C MET A 255 1.58 -11.49 -20.03
N VAL A 256 2.60 -12.34 -19.91
CA VAL A 256 3.52 -12.66 -20.99
C VAL A 256 3.16 -14.03 -21.54
N CYS A 257 2.80 -14.07 -22.82
CA CYS A 257 2.50 -15.31 -23.52
C CYS A 257 3.81 -15.99 -23.94
N MET A 258 4.19 -17.04 -23.23
CA MET A 258 5.39 -17.81 -23.50
C MET A 258 5.13 -18.88 -24.56
N SER A 259 6.08 -19.05 -25.47
CA SER A 259 6.14 -20.21 -26.35
C SER A 259 7.46 -20.96 -26.14
N SER A 260 7.55 -22.18 -26.69
CA SER A 260 8.73 -23.03 -26.61
C SER A 260 9.92 -22.58 -27.50
N ASN A 261 9.85 -21.37 -28.08
CA ASN A 261 10.86 -20.85 -29.00
C ASN A 261 11.94 -19.96 -28.32
N GLN A 262 13.01 -19.65 -29.05
CA GLN A 262 14.11 -18.81 -28.55
C GLN A 262 13.72 -17.33 -28.30
N THR A 263 12.63 -16.85 -28.90
CA THR A 263 12.13 -15.47 -28.74
C THR A 263 11.57 -15.20 -27.33
N ALA A 264 11.28 -16.25 -26.57
CA ALA A 264 10.76 -16.16 -25.20
C ALA A 264 11.65 -15.35 -24.24
N LYS A 265 12.99 -15.41 -24.37
CA LYS A 265 13.90 -14.67 -23.48
C LYS A 265 13.74 -13.14 -23.60
N LYS A 266 13.54 -12.62 -24.82
CA LYS A 266 13.31 -11.19 -25.08
C LYS A 266 11.95 -10.74 -24.55
N LEU A 267 10.93 -11.59 -24.70
CA LEU A 267 9.58 -11.37 -24.17
C LEU A 267 9.57 -11.29 -22.65
N LEU A 268 10.21 -12.25 -21.98
CA LEU A 268 10.29 -12.29 -20.52
C LEU A 268 10.97 -11.05 -19.95
N ARG A 269 12.10 -10.60 -20.54
CA ARG A 269 12.76 -9.36 -20.11
C ARG A 269 11.90 -8.13 -20.31
N ALA A 270 11.19 -8.06 -21.43
CA ALA A 270 10.29 -6.94 -21.70
C ALA A 270 9.09 -6.94 -20.74
N GLY A 271 8.52 -8.10 -20.44
CA GLY A 271 7.47 -8.28 -19.44
C GLY A 271 7.91 -7.88 -18.06
N ALA A 272 9.06 -8.36 -17.59
CA ALA A 272 9.63 -7.97 -16.30
C ALA A 272 9.81 -6.44 -16.20
N ARG A 273 10.31 -5.80 -17.26
CA ARG A 273 10.48 -4.33 -17.32
C ARG A 273 9.15 -3.58 -17.30
N ILE A 274 8.12 -4.10 -17.96
CA ILE A 274 6.79 -3.46 -17.98
C ILE A 274 6.11 -3.64 -16.61
N ALA A 275 6.13 -4.86 -16.08
CA ALA A 275 5.61 -5.17 -14.76
C ALA A 275 6.27 -4.33 -13.67
N GLY A 276 7.60 -4.22 -13.69
CA GLY A 276 8.37 -3.38 -12.76
C GLY A 276 8.01 -1.90 -12.84
N ARG A 277 7.76 -1.36 -14.05
CA ARG A 277 7.32 0.05 -14.21
C ARG A 277 5.91 0.30 -13.69
N LEU A 278 5.02 -0.69 -13.85
CA LEU A 278 3.63 -0.60 -13.42
C LEU A 278 3.43 -0.97 -11.94
N GLY A 279 4.46 -1.49 -11.25
CA GLY A 279 4.30 -2.09 -9.93
C GLY A 279 3.36 -3.29 -9.94
N ALA A 280 3.26 -3.96 -11.09
CA ALA A 280 2.27 -4.97 -11.41
C ALA A 280 2.73 -6.38 -11.05
N VAL A 281 1.79 -7.22 -10.59
CA VAL A 281 1.99 -8.67 -10.62
C VAL A 281 2.00 -9.11 -12.07
N TRP A 282 2.89 -10.05 -12.42
CA TRP A 282 2.98 -10.55 -13.77
C TRP A 282 3.09 -12.06 -13.87
N TYR A 283 2.46 -12.57 -14.92
CA TYR A 283 2.30 -13.99 -15.20
C TYR A 283 3.06 -14.37 -16.46
N ALA A 284 3.77 -15.48 -16.37
CA ALA A 284 4.44 -16.13 -17.47
C ALA A 284 3.59 -17.34 -17.88
N VAL A 285 2.79 -17.20 -18.93
CA VAL A 285 1.75 -18.18 -19.28
C VAL A 285 2.18 -19.01 -20.48
N TYR A 286 2.27 -20.33 -20.28
CA TYR A 286 2.50 -21.31 -21.33
C TYR A 286 1.24 -22.15 -21.54
N VAL A 287 0.81 -22.33 -22.80
CA VAL A 287 -0.34 -23.17 -23.15
C VAL A 287 0.11 -24.41 -23.91
N GLU A 288 -0.06 -25.57 -23.29
CA GLU A 288 0.19 -26.88 -23.90
C GLU A 288 -0.98 -27.22 -24.84
N THR A 289 -0.68 -27.33 -26.14
CA THR A 289 -1.63 -27.76 -27.17
C THR A 289 -1.43 -29.24 -27.53
N PRO A 290 -2.39 -29.92 -28.18
CA PRO A 290 -2.25 -31.34 -28.54
C PRO A 290 -1.04 -31.67 -29.44
N GLN A 291 -0.51 -30.68 -30.17
CA GLN A 291 0.69 -30.80 -31.01
C GLN A 291 1.98 -30.62 -30.20
N GLU A 292 1.91 -29.99 -29.03
CA GLU A 292 3.03 -29.71 -28.12
C GLU A 292 2.99 -30.59 -26.86
N GLN A 293 2.30 -31.74 -26.92
CA GLN A 293 2.31 -32.68 -25.81
C GLN A 293 3.75 -33.16 -25.53
N PRO A 294 4.13 -33.39 -24.25
CA PRO A 294 5.48 -33.84 -23.88
C PRO A 294 5.94 -35.10 -24.63
N SER A 295 5.01 -35.98 -25.00
CA SER A 295 5.26 -37.21 -25.77
C SER A 295 5.55 -37.01 -27.26
N ARG A 296 5.28 -35.81 -27.81
CA ARG A 296 5.48 -35.44 -29.22
C ARG A 296 6.45 -34.28 -29.40
N MET A 297 6.88 -33.66 -28.31
CA MET A 297 7.80 -32.53 -28.33
C MET A 297 9.24 -33.01 -28.59
N LYS A 298 9.94 -32.35 -29.51
CA LYS A 298 11.37 -32.61 -29.72
C LYS A 298 12.15 -32.28 -28.43
N PRO A 299 13.16 -33.07 -28.03
CA PRO A 299 13.91 -32.86 -26.79
C PRO A 299 14.50 -31.45 -26.63
N GLU A 300 14.93 -30.84 -27.74
CA GLU A 300 15.46 -29.47 -27.78
C GLU A 300 14.43 -28.41 -27.33
N TYR A 301 13.18 -28.54 -27.75
CA TYR A 301 12.10 -27.62 -27.38
C TYR A 301 11.70 -27.78 -25.91
N ALA A 302 11.72 -29.01 -25.39
CA ALA A 302 11.45 -29.27 -23.98
C ALA A 302 12.52 -28.64 -23.07
N ARG A 303 13.80 -28.75 -23.47
CA ARG A 303 14.90 -28.09 -22.77
C ARG A 303 14.77 -26.56 -22.81
N GLN A 304 14.44 -26.00 -23.97
CA GLN A 304 14.28 -24.55 -24.12
C GLN A 304 13.13 -24.00 -23.27
N LEU A 305 12.01 -24.73 -23.20
CA LEU A 305 10.87 -24.37 -22.36
C LEU A 305 11.25 -24.37 -20.87
N ALA A 306 12.01 -25.37 -20.41
CA ALA A 306 12.50 -25.43 -19.03
C ALA A 306 13.40 -24.24 -18.68
N GLU A 307 14.31 -23.87 -19.59
CA GLU A 307 15.16 -22.66 -19.42
C GLU A 307 14.32 -21.39 -19.33
N ASN A 308 13.28 -21.26 -20.17
CA ASN A 308 12.43 -20.08 -20.17
C ASN A 308 11.59 -19.97 -18.89
N ILE A 309 11.14 -21.11 -18.34
CA ILE A 309 10.42 -21.16 -17.06
C ILE A 309 11.34 -20.70 -15.91
N ALA A 310 12.54 -21.28 -15.82
CA ALA A 310 13.50 -20.91 -14.78
C ALA A 310 13.84 -19.40 -14.85
N MET A 311 14.02 -18.86 -16.05
CA MET A 311 14.26 -17.42 -16.25
C MET A 311 13.05 -16.57 -15.86
N ALA A 312 11.83 -17.02 -16.12
CA ALA A 312 10.62 -16.30 -15.73
C ALA A 312 10.51 -16.23 -14.20
N GLU A 313 10.77 -17.34 -13.51
CA GLU A 313 10.79 -17.41 -12.04
C GLU A 313 11.90 -16.52 -11.45
N GLU A 314 13.09 -16.53 -12.03
CA GLU A 314 14.21 -15.66 -11.62
C GLU A 314 13.89 -14.17 -11.76
N LEU A 315 13.13 -13.81 -12.81
CA LEU A 315 12.64 -12.45 -13.03
C LEU A 315 11.39 -12.10 -12.19
N GLY A 316 10.94 -13.01 -11.32
CA GLY A 316 9.81 -12.79 -10.41
C GLY A 316 8.43 -12.96 -11.04
N ALA A 317 8.31 -13.67 -12.17
CA ALA A 317 7.02 -14.01 -12.75
C ALA A 317 6.36 -15.18 -12.00
N THR A 318 5.02 -15.17 -11.91
CA THR A 318 4.27 -16.39 -11.57
C THR A 318 4.08 -17.21 -12.84
N VAL A 319 4.68 -18.40 -12.91
CA VAL A 319 4.60 -19.26 -14.09
C VAL A 319 3.32 -20.09 -14.06
N ILE A 320 2.53 -20.02 -15.13
CA ILE A 320 1.27 -20.75 -15.28
C ILE A 320 1.34 -21.64 -16.51
N LYS A 321 1.03 -22.93 -16.32
CA LYS A 321 0.92 -23.91 -17.41
C LYS A 321 -0.54 -24.30 -17.58
N LEU A 322 -1.10 -24.01 -18.75
CA LEU A 322 -2.48 -24.31 -19.12
C LEU A 322 -2.52 -25.41 -20.17
N LYS A 323 -3.60 -26.19 -20.19
CA LYS A 323 -3.87 -27.17 -21.24
C LYS A 323 -5.09 -26.72 -22.02
N ALA A 324 -4.95 -26.51 -23.32
CA ALA A 324 -6.06 -26.09 -24.17
C ALA A 324 -5.94 -26.68 -25.58
N LYS A 325 -7.09 -26.88 -26.25
CA LYS A 325 -7.09 -27.36 -27.65
C LYS A 325 -6.42 -26.36 -28.60
N ARG A 326 -6.58 -25.05 -28.32
CA ARG A 326 -5.94 -23.95 -29.03
C ARG A 326 -5.32 -23.00 -28.00
N ALA A 327 -4.15 -22.44 -28.32
CA ALA A 327 -3.44 -21.52 -27.44
C ALA A 327 -4.28 -20.27 -27.12
N ALA A 328 -5.01 -19.73 -28.10
CA ALA A 328 -5.87 -18.56 -27.92
C ALA A 328 -6.93 -18.78 -26.83
N ASP A 329 -7.62 -19.94 -26.85
CA ASP A 329 -8.70 -20.24 -25.90
C ASP A 329 -8.17 -20.23 -24.46
N GLY A 330 -7.04 -20.89 -24.21
CA GLY A 330 -6.43 -20.94 -22.88
C GLY A 330 -5.92 -19.58 -22.40
N LEU A 331 -5.36 -18.77 -23.30
CA LEU A 331 -4.88 -17.42 -22.96
C LEU A 331 -6.04 -16.46 -22.65
N ILE A 332 -7.14 -16.53 -23.42
CA ILE A 332 -8.33 -15.69 -23.21
C ILE A 332 -9.01 -16.05 -21.89
N GLU A 333 -9.25 -17.35 -21.65
CA GLU A 333 -9.88 -17.83 -20.41
C GLU A 333 -9.08 -17.39 -19.18
N PHE A 334 -7.75 -17.54 -19.24
CA PHE A 334 -6.88 -17.09 -18.16
C PHE A 334 -6.89 -15.56 -18.01
N ALA A 335 -6.83 -14.82 -19.12
CA ALA A 335 -6.82 -13.36 -19.08
C ALA A 335 -8.10 -12.78 -18.46
N GLN A 336 -9.26 -13.34 -18.81
CA GLN A 336 -10.55 -12.95 -18.25
C GLN A 336 -10.66 -13.33 -16.78
N ARG A 337 -10.26 -14.56 -16.42
CA ARG A 337 -10.35 -15.05 -15.04
C ARG A 337 -9.46 -14.27 -14.08
N GLU A 338 -8.24 -13.95 -14.48
CA GLU A 338 -7.28 -13.23 -13.63
C GLU A 338 -7.40 -11.71 -13.74
N GLY A 339 -8.21 -11.18 -14.66
CA GLY A 339 -8.37 -9.74 -14.90
C GLY A 339 -7.09 -9.10 -15.43
N ILE A 340 -6.51 -9.68 -16.48
CA ILE A 340 -5.27 -9.21 -17.11
C ILE A 340 -5.53 -7.92 -17.90
N THR A 341 -4.71 -6.89 -17.65
CA THR A 341 -4.85 -5.56 -18.26
C THR A 341 -3.77 -5.25 -19.28
N HIS A 342 -2.62 -5.94 -19.21
CA HIS A 342 -1.52 -5.79 -20.16
C HIS A 342 -1.09 -7.16 -20.66
N VAL A 343 -1.09 -7.37 -21.97
CA VAL A 343 -0.68 -8.65 -22.58
C VAL A 343 0.45 -8.44 -23.55
N ILE A 344 1.49 -9.27 -23.41
CA ILE A 344 2.66 -9.25 -24.25
C ILE A 344 2.71 -10.54 -25.07
N PHE A 345 2.68 -10.38 -26.39
CA PHE A 345 2.85 -11.46 -27.35
C PHE A 345 4.20 -11.37 -28.07
N GLY A 346 4.77 -12.53 -28.38
CA GLY A 346 5.82 -12.62 -29.39
C GLY A 346 5.24 -12.48 -30.77
N GLN A 347 5.94 -11.76 -31.65
CA GLN A 347 5.72 -11.90 -33.08
C GLN A 347 6.04 -13.36 -33.46
N SER A 348 5.00 -14.15 -33.67
CA SER A 348 5.14 -15.56 -34.02
C SER A 348 6.04 -15.70 -35.25
N ALA A 349 7.12 -16.47 -35.16
CA ALA A 349 7.94 -16.88 -36.31
C ALA A 349 7.21 -17.95 -37.17
N ARG A 350 5.90 -17.80 -37.39
CA ARG A 350 5.11 -18.65 -38.29
C ARG A 350 4.65 -17.82 -39.47
N SER A 351 4.77 -18.41 -40.66
CA SER A 351 4.54 -17.78 -41.96
C SER A 351 3.19 -17.08 -42.02
N ARG A 352 3.14 -15.91 -42.67
CA ARG A 352 1.92 -15.11 -42.88
C ARG A 352 0.74 -15.89 -43.47
N TRP A 353 1.00 -17.02 -44.12
CA TRP A 353 0.00 -17.93 -44.68
C TRP A 353 -0.73 -18.80 -43.63
N ASP A 354 -0.09 -19.16 -42.52
CA ASP A 354 -0.73 -19.90 -41.42
C ASP A 354 -1.66 -19.02 -40.58
N ILE A 355 -1.33 -17.73 -40.46
CA ILE A 355 -2.16 -16.71 -39.79
C ILE A 355 -3.49 -16.53 -40.53
N LEU A 356 -3.50 -16.73 -41.86
CA LEU A 356 -4.69 -16.64 -42.71
C LEU A 356 -5.61 -17.87 -42.56
N LEU A 357 -5.05 -19.06 -42.28
CA LEU A 357 -5.79 -20.33 -42.17
C LEU A 357 -6.28 -20.66 -40.75
N HIS A 358 -5.55 -20.24 -39.71
CA HIS A 358 -5.84 -20.59 -38.31
C HIS A 358 -6.35 -19.43 -37.45
N GLY A 359 -6.44 -18.23 -38.02
CA GLY A 359 -6.77 -16.99 -37.30
C GLY A 359 -5.61 -16.51 -36.44
N SER A 360 -5.38 -15.20 -36.39
CA SER A 360 -4.39 -14.61 -35.50
C SER A 360 -4.86 -14.77 -34.05
N VAL A 361 -4.07 -15.47 -33.22
CA VAL A 361 -4.30 -15.56 -31.75
C VAL A 361 -4.49 -14.16 -31.16
N ILE A 362 -3.77 -13.16 -31.69
CA ILE A 362 -3.85 -11.77 -31.26
C ILE A 362 -5.19 -11.14 -31.62
N ASN A 363 -5.70 -11.34 -32.84
CA ASN A 363 -6.96 -10.73 -33.27
C ASN A 363 -8.13 -11.27 -32.45
N ARG A 364 -8.16 -12.59 -32.24
CA ARG A 364 -9.20 -13.21 -31.42
C ARG A 364 -9.11 -12.79 -29.95
N PHE A 365 -7.89 -12.62 -29.43
CA PHE A 365 -7.68 -12.08 -28.09
C PHE A 365 -8.20 -10.65 -27.96
N LEU A 366 -7.95 -9.78 -28.95
CA LEU A 366 -8.46 -8.41 -28.99
C LEU A 366 -9.99 -8.34 -29.08
N ASP A 367 -10.63 -9.29 -29.78
CA ASP A 367 -12.09 -9.35 -29.89
C ASP A 367 -12.76 -9.77 -28.57
N GLU A 368 -12.13 -10.69 -27.83
CA GLU A 368 -12.69 -11.30 -26.60
C GLU A 368 -12.21 -10.63 -25.29
N VAL A 369 -11.10 -9.87 -25.31
CA VAL A 369 -10.53 -9.17 -24.15
C VAL A 369 -10.33 -7.68 -24.49
N LYS A 370 -11.43 -6.92 -24.50
CA LYS A 370 -11.47 -5.54 -25.02
C LYS A 370 -10.73 -4.51 -24.16
N ASP A 371 -10.56 -4.80 -22.87
CA ASP A 371 -10.00 -3.86 -21.90
C ASP A 371 -8.50 -4.08 -21.63
N ALA A 372 -7.85 -4.98 -22.37
CA ALA A 372 -6.43 -5.27 -22.22
C ALA A 372 -5.57 -4.56 -23.29
N ALA A 373 -4.53 -3.86 -22.84
CA ALA A 373 -3.49 -3.32 -23.72
C ALA A 373 -2.63 -4.45 -24.28
N VAL A 374 -2.57 -4.56 -25.61
CA VAL A 374 -1.80 -5.61 -26.30
C VAL A 374 -0.51 -5.05 -26.87
N GLN A 375 0.63 -5.63 -26.48
CA GLN A 375 1.95 -5.30 -27.02
C GLN A 375 2.59 -6.50 -27.72
N VAL A 376 3.04 -6.29 -28.96
CA VAL A 376 3.72 -7.32 -29.76
C VAL A 376 5.20 -7.01 -29.84
N ILE A 377 6.05 -7.96 -29.46
CA ILE A 377 7.51 -7.79 -29.52
C ILE A 377 8.05 -8.52 -30.74
N PRO A 378 8.77 -7.82 -31.64
CA PRO A 378 9.32 -8.42 -32.85
C PRO A 378 10.40 -9.47 -32.56
N ALA A 379 10.40 -10.52 -33.38
CA ALA A 379 11.27 -11.68 -33.22
C ALA A 379 12.66 -11.55 -33.88
N ARG A 380 12.87 -10.54 -34.73
CA ARG A 380 14.17 -10.23 -35.38
C ARG A 380 14.58 -8.80 -35.05
N ASP A 381 15.88 -8.57 -34.87
CA ASP A 381 16.43 -7.21 -34.86
C ASP A 381 16.48 -6.70 -36.30
N THR A 382 15.72 -5.65 -36.59
CA THR A 382 15.82 -4.90 -37.86
C THR A 382 17.10 -4.07 -37.83
N THR A 383 18.25 -4.72 -38.02
CA THR A 383 19.52 -4.08 -38.36
C THR A 383 20.37 -5.11 -39.07
N GLU A 384 20.24 -5.13 -40.39
CA GLU A 384 21.21 -5.61 -41.41
C GLU A 384 20.41 -5.92 -42.68
N GLU A 385 20.08 -4.87 -43.44
CA GLU A 385 19.85 -4.92 -44.89
C GLU A 385 19.59 -3.50 -45.41
N GLN A 386 20.67 -2.71 -45.52
CA GLN A 386 20.83 -1.77 -46.62
C GLN A 386 22.27 -1.91 -47.10
N ILE A 387 22.38 -2.52 -48.28
CA ILE A 387 23.55 -2.54 -49.15
C ILE A 387 23.85 -1.11 -49.62
#